data_AF-A0A820JJW0-F1
#
_entry.id   AF-A0A820JJW0-F1
#
_cell.length_a   1.000
_cell.length_b   1.000
_cell.length_c   1.000
_cell.angle_alpha   90.00
_cell.angle_beta   90.00
_cell.angle_gamma   90.00
#
_symmetry.space_group_name_H-M   'P 1'
#
loop_
_entity.id
_entity.type
_entity.pdbx_description
1 polymer ?
#
loop_
_entity_poly.entity_id
_entity_poly.type
_entity_poly.pdbx_seq_one_letter_code
_entity_poly.pdbx_strand_id
1 'polypeptide(L)'
;MVKERNRTLINSKKFEHQPLIALSYWTDAYNWVKLNKEVISIFNGDTAMYYLPAGEKITITDTEIKRYETCRFNSFDTYKPVYFNIWCVCLSNNAEKWEEATCTCSSFMKNYICKHIIGMPIRLKYCILPPEANNVEIGTKRKRGRPSKAKKALLVQ
;
A
#
# COMPACT_ATOMS: atom_id res chain seq x y z
N MET A 1 -4.03 -17.20 40.05
CA MET A 1 -5.30 -16.56 39.67
C MET A 1 -5.06 -15.67 38.46
N VAL A 2 -5.46 -16.12 37.27
CA VAL A 2 -5.40 -15.30 36.04
C VAL A 2 -6.57 -14.32 36.09
N LYS A 3 -6.29 -13.01 36.13
CA LYS A 3 -7.34 -11.99 36.03
C LYS A 3 -7.94 -12.05 34.61
N GLU A 4 -9.17 -12.55 34.49
CA GLU A 4 -9.92 -12.49 33.24
C GLU A 4 -10.13 -11.04 32.81
N ARG A 5 -9.76 -10.73 31.56
CA ARG A 5 -9.93 -9.40 30.98
C ARG A 5 -11.41 -9.21 30.64
N ASN A 6 -12.08 -8.38 31.44
CA ASN A 6 -13.49 -8.05 31.24
C ASN A 6 -13.70 -7.27 29.92
N ARG A 7 -14.47 -7.84 28.99
CA ARG A 7 -14.70 -7.32 27.62
C ARG A 7 -15.71 -6.15 27.57
N THR A 8 -16.33 -5.77 28.68
CA THR A 8 -17.36 -4.71 28.75
C THR A 8 -16.83 -3.35 29.20
N LEU A 9 -15.51 -3.18 29.32
CA LEU A 9 -14.90 -1.90 29.65
C LEU A 9 -15.22 -0.85 28.57
N ILE A 10 -15.60 0.36 29.00
CA ILE A 10 -15.93 1.51 28.13
C ILE A 10 -14.80 1.84 27.13
N ASN A 11 -13.56 1.46 27.45
CA ASN A 11 -12.36 1.65 26.60
C ASN A 11 -11.91 0.39 25.84
N SER A 12 -12.76 -0.64 25.70
CA SER A 12 -12.40 -1.81 24.91
C SER A 12 -12.39 -1.47 23.41
N LYS A 13 -11.22 -1.48 22.78
CA LYS A 13 -11.13 -1.41 21.31
C LYS A 13 -11.73 -2.70 20.74
N LYS A 14 -12.81 -2.59 19.95
CA LYS A 14 -13.36 -3.73 19.22
C LYS A 14 -12.28 -4.26 18.27
N PHE A 15 -12.07 -5.57 18.29
CA PHE A 15 -11.20 -6.21 17.31
C PHE A 15 -11.96 -6.26 15.98
N GLU A 16 -11.41 -5.64 14.95
CA GLU A 16 -12.01 -5.62 13.62
C GLU A 16 -11.42 -6.76 12.79
N HIS A 17 -12.29 -7.50 12.10
CA HIS A 17 -11.90 -8.63 11.27
C HIS A 17 -11.35 -8.24 9.91
N GLN A 18 -11.51 -6.97 9.52
CA GLN A 18 -11.01 -6.41 8.26
C GLN A 18 -10.07 -5.24 8.56
N PRO A 19 -9.02 -5.05 7.75
CA PRO A 19 -8.10 -3.93 7.92
C PRO A 19 -8.80 -2.62 7.51
N LEU A 20 -8.91 -1.68 8.46
CA LEU A 20 -9.33 -0.32 8.11
C LEU A 20 -8.27 0.34 7.22
N ILE A 21 -8.64 0.58 5.96
CA ILE A 21 -7.79 1.25 5.01
C ILE A 21 -7.86 2.77 5.26
N ALA A 22 -6.83 3.31 5.90
CA ALA A 22 -6.72 4.74 6.12
C ALA A 22 -6.67 5.52 4.78
N LEU A 23 -7.26 6.72 4.77
CA LEU A 23 -7.31 7.60 3.59
C LEU A 23 -5.92 7.86 2.97
N SER A 24 -4.87 7.95 3.79
CA SER A 24 -3.50 8.13 3.32
C SER A 24 -3.03 7.02 2.37
N TYR A 25 -3.44 5.76 2.62
CA TYR A 25 -3.10 4.65 1.74
C TYR A 25 -3.82 4.72 0.39
N TRP A 26 -5.07 5.20 0.38
CA TRP A 26 -5.81 5.46 -0.85
C TRP A 26 -5.13 6.55 -1.68
N THR A 27 -4.68 7.64 -1.05
CA THR A 27 -3.94 8.71 -1.73
C THR A 27 -2.60 8.19 -2.30
N ASP A 28 -1.83 7.44 -1.51
CA ASP A 28 -0.55 6.88 -1.97
C ASP A 28 -0.73 5.88 -3.11
N ALA A 29 -1.78 5.06 -3.04
CA ALA A 29 -2.16 4.14 -4.11
C ALA A 29 -2.53 4.91 -5.37
N TYR A 30 -3.37 5.94 -5.26
CA TYR A 30 -3.77 6.76 -6.40
C TYR A 30 -2.58 7.45 -7.07
N ASN A 31 -1.68 8.04 -6.28
CA ASN A 31 -0.45 8.65 -6.78
C ASN A 31 0.46 7.62 -7.47
N TRP A 32 0.54 6.40 -6.92
CA TRP A 32 1.28 5.32 -7.55
C TRP A 32 0.65 4.86 -8.88
N VAL A 33 -0.68 4.77 -8.95
CA VAL A 33 -1.40 4.41 -10.18
C VAL A 33 -1.12 5.44 -11.29
N LYS A 34 -1.11 6.74 -10.95
CA LYS A 34 -0.78 7.85 -11.88
C LYS A 34 0.59 7.74 -12.53
N LEU A 35 1.57 7.11 -11.87
CA LEU A 35 2.91 6.91 -12.45
C LEU A 35 2.90 5.97 -13.66
N ASN A 36 1.80 5.26 -13.90
CA ASN A 36 1.59 4.37 -15.04
C ASN A 36 2.75 3.39 -15.34
N LYS A 37 3.41 2.89 -14.29
CA LYS A 37 4.43 1.83 -14.39
C LYS A 37 3.88 0.58 -15.08
N GLU A 38 4.72 -0.08 -15.86
CA GLU A 38 4.37 -1.36 -16.49
C GLU A 38 4.20 -2.45 -15.43
N VAL A 39 3.27 -3.37 -15.69
CA VAL A 39 2.95 -4.49 -14.81
C VAL A 39 2.86 -5.74 -15.66
N ILE A 40 3.55 -6.78 -15.23
CA ILE A 40 3.50 -8.09 -15.88
C ILE A 40 2.64 -9.00 -15.00
N SER A 41 1.63 -9.63 -15.59
CA SER A 41 0.71 -10.54 -14.89
C SER A 41 0.93 -11.98 -15.29
N ILE A 42 1.03 -12.87 -14.30
CA ILE A 42 1.05 -14.33 -14.47
C ILE A 42 -0.17 -14.91 -13.76
N PHE A 43 -0.97 -15.69 -14.49
CA PHE A 43 -2.19 -16.31 -13.97
C PHE A 43 -1.95 -17.78 -13.63
N ASN A 44 -2.20 -18.14 -12.37
CA ASN A 44 -2.15 -19.50 -11.86
C ASN A 44 -3.57 -19.90 -11.42
N GLY A 45 -4.47 -20.12 -12.39
CA GLY A 45 -5.85 -20.57 -12.17
C GLY A 45 -6.69 -19.64 -11.30
N ASP A 46 -6.64 -19.87 -9.98
CA ASP A 46 -7.41 -19.13 -8.98
C ASP A 46 -6.72 -17.85 -8.48
N THR A 47 -5.42 -17.70 -8.75
CA THR A 47 -4.61 -16.56 -8.29
C THR A 47 -3.90 -15.88 -9.44
N ALA A 48 -3.90 -14.55 -9.42
CA ALA A 48 -3.19 -13.71 -10.37
C ALA A 48 -2.00 -13.04 -9.65
N MET A 49 -0.79 -13.26 -10.15
CA MET A 49 0.41 -12.60 -9.66
C MET A 49 0.79 -11.43 -10.57
N TYR A 50 1.03 -10.28 -9.98
CA TYR A 50 1.39 -9.05 -10.67
C TYR A 50 2.77 -8.57 -10.22
N TYR A 51 3.71 -8.48 -11.15
CA TYR A 51 5.07 -8.02 -10.92
C TYR A 51 5.18 -6.51 -11.21
N LEU A 52 5.72 -5.77 -10.25
CA LEU A 52 5.78 -4.30 -10.23
C LEU A 52 7.23 -3.83 -10.07
N PRO A 53 7.69 -2.81 -10.81
CA PRO A 53 9.04 -2.30 -10.64
C PRO A 53 9.12 -1.40 -9.40
N ALA A 54 10.11 -1.67 -8.55
CA ALA A 54 10.41 -0.86 -7.39
C ALA A 54 11.11 0.46 -7.76
N GLY A 55 11.03 1.45 -6.87
CA GLY A 55 11.74 2.73 -7.03
C GLY A 55 11.25 3.56 -8.21
N GLU A 56 12.17 4.09 -9.00
CA GLU A 56 11.91 4.99 -10.14
C GLU A 56 11.76 4.24 -11.48
N LYS A 57 12.13 2.96 -11.54
CA LYS A 57 12.01 2.15 -12.76
C LYS A 57 10.55 2.04 -13.19
N ILE A 58 10.32 2.16 -14.50
CA ILE A 58 8.97 2.12 -15.10
C ILE A 58 8.68 0.75 -15.70
N THR A 59 9.70 0.06 -16.21
CA THR A 59 9.58 -1.21 -16.94
C THR A 59 10.27 -2.35 -16.20
N ILE A 60 9.84 -3.59 -16.46
CA ILE A 60 10.45 -4.84 -15.97
C ILE A 60 10.60 -5.78 -17.17
N THR A 61 11.72 -6.51 -17.26
CA THR A 61 11.89 -7.54 -18.29
C THR A 61 11.56 -8.94 -17.77
N ASP A 62 11.11 -9.84 -18.66
CA ASP A 62 10.81 -11.24 -18.32
C ASP A 62 12.04 -11.97 -17.74
N THR A 63 13.24 -11.57 -18.16
CA THR A 63 14.50 -12.11 -17.63
C THR A 63 14.71 -11.74 -16.16
N GLU A 64 14.31 -10.54 -15.74
CA GLU A 64 14.36 -10.11 -14.35
C GLU A 64 13.35 -10.88 -13.49
N ILE A 65 12.15 -11.15 -14.02
CA ILE A 65 11.12 -11.97 -13.34
C ILE A 65 11.60 -13.41 -13.17
N LYS A 66 12.12 -14.04 -14.24
CA LYS A 66 12.68 -15.39 -14.16
C LYS A 66 13.80 -15.47 -13.12
N ARG A 67 14.66 -14.44 -13.06
CA ARG A 67 15.71 -14.34 -12.05
C ARG A 67 15.12 -14.18 -10.65
N TYR A 68 14.05 -13.41 -10.48
CA TYR A 68 13.37 -13.27 -9.20
C TYR A 68 12.77 -14.60 -8.71
N GLU A 69 12.19 -15.41 -9.60
CA GLU A 69 11.54 -16.69 -9.25
C GLU A 69 12.52 -17.85 -9.02
N THR A 70 13.54 -17.98 -9.88
CA THR A 70 14.36 -19.21 -9.93
C THR A 70 15.71 -19.09 -9.22
N CYS A 71 16.18 -17.87 -8.99
CA CYS A 71 17.55 -17.67 -8.55
C CYS A 71 17.70 -17.99 -7.07
N ARG A 72 18.67 -18.87 -6.75
CA ARG A 72 19.10 -19.10 -5.38
C ARG A 72 20.27 -18.20 -5.05
N PHE A 73 20.18 -17.53 -3.92
CA PHE A 73 21.19 -16.57 -3.50
C PHE A 73 22.07 -17.18 -2.42
N ASN A 74 23.38 -17.10 -2.62
CA ASN A 74 24.39 -17.56 -1.67
C ASN A 74 24.85 -16.45 -0.71
N SER A 75 24.41 -15.19 -0.94
CA SER A 75 24.75 -14.04 -0.11
C SER A 75 23.62 -13.01 -0.11
N PHE A 76 23.53 -12.23 0.97
CA PHE A 76 22.55 -11.15 1.05
C PHE A 76 22.80 -10.04 0.04
N ASP A 77 24.07 -9.74 -0.26
CA ASP A 77 24.44 -8.67 -1.20
C ASP A 77 24.02 -8.98 -2.64
N THR A 78 23.98 -10.26 -3.03
CA THR A 78 23.46 -10.67 -4.34
C THR A 78 21.93 -10.78 -4.37
N TYR A 79 21.31 -11.13 -3.22
CA TYR A 79 19.86 -11.18 -3.05
C TYR A 79 19.21 -9.81 -3.10
N LYS A 80 19.73 -8.86 -2.32
CA LYS A 80 19.15 -7.54 -2.11
C LYS A 80 18.81 -6.79 -3.41
N PRO A 81 19.71 -6.64 -4.39
CA PRO A 81 19.40 -5.90 -5.61
C PRO A 81 18.35 -6.60 -6.48
N VAL A 82 18.16 -7.92 -6.37
CA VAL A 82 17.13 -8.62 -7.17
C VAL A 82 15.77 -8.52 -6.47
N TYR A 83 15.71 -8.85 -5.18
CA TYR A 83 14.45 -8.93 -4.45
C TYR A 83 13.80 -7.57 -4.21
N PHE A 84 14.60 -6.55 -3.87
CA PHE A 84 14.06 -5.21 -3.60
C PHE A 84 13.82 -4.37 -4.86
N ASN A 85 14.14 -4.92 -6.04
CA ASN A 85 13.85 -4.27 -7.33
C ASN A 85 12.46 -4.60 -7.88
N ILE A 86 11.85 -5.69 -7.43
CA ILE A 86 10.55 -6.15 -7.93
C ILE A 86 9.62 -6.42 -6.75
N TRP A 87 8.43 -5.86 -6.82
CA TRP A 87 7.34 -6.21 -5.91
C TRP A 87 6.36 -7.14 -6.61
N CYS A 88 5.99 -8.22 -5.96
CA CYS A 88 4.94 -9.12 -6.42
C CYS A 88 3.68 -8.84 -5.61
N VAL A 89 2.55 -8.67 -6.29
CA VAL A 89 1.21 -8.58 -5.69
C VAL A 89 0.41 -9.80 -6.12
N CYS A 90 -0.07 -10.57 -5.16
CA CYS A 90 -0.92 -11.74 -5.42
C CYS A 90 -2.36 -11.37 -5.11
N LEU A 91 -3.21 -11.37 -6.14
CA LEU A 91 -4.64 -11.12 -6.06
C LEU A 91 -5.40 -12.44 -6.28
N SER A 92 -6.48 -12.64 -5.56
CA SER A 92 -7.47 -13.66 -5.91
C SER A 92 -8.15 -13.28 -7.22
N ASN A 93 -8.60 -14.27 -7.99
CA ASN A 93 -9.40 -14.02 -9.19
C ASN A 93 -10.77 -13.38 -8.87
N ASN A 94 -11.21 -13.41 -7.61
CA ASN A 94 -12.44 -12.72 -7.21
C ASN A 94 -12.21 -11.22 -7.02
N ALA A 95 -12.80 -10.42 -7.91
CA ALA A 95 -12.73 -8.96 -7.87
C ALA A 95 -13.29 -8.36 -6.57
N GLU A 96 -14.25 -8.99 -5.91
CA GLU A 96 -14.87 -8.48 -4.68
C GLU A 96 -13.95 -8.61 -3.45
N LYS A 97 -13.04 -9.59 -3.46
CA LYS A 97 -12.16 -9.92 -2.32
C LYS A 97 -10.73 -9.45 -2.52
N TRP A 98 -10.55 -8.35 -3.25
CA TRP A 98 -9.22 -7.80 -3.52
C TRP A 98 -8.47 -7.38 -2.24
N GLU A 99 -9.18 -7.12 -1.14
CA GLU A 99 -8.60 -6.76 0.17
C GLU A 99 -7.79 -7.91 0.81
N GLU A 100 -8.06 -9.15 0.42
CA GLU A 100 -7.32 -10.34 0.88
C GLU A 100 -5.98 -10.53 0.12
N ALA A 101 -5.64 -9.61 -0.79
CA ALA A 101 -4.40 -9.66 -1.55
C ALA A 101 -3.15 -9.56 -0.67
N THR A 102 -2.05 -10.13 -1.17
CA THR A 102 -0.75 -10.07 -0.50
C THR A 102 0.28 -9.37 -1.38
N CYS A 103 1.30 -8.77 -0.77
CA CYS A 103 2.36 -8.07 -1.51
C CYS A 103 3.73 -8.30 -0.88
N THR A 104 4.78 -8.42 -1.69
CA THR A 104 6.15 -8.61 -1.17
C THR A 104 6.85 -7.32 -0.74
N CYS A 105 6.21 -6.16 -0.89
CA CYS A 105 6.82 -4.89 -0.54
C CYS A 105 7.01 -4.70 0.98
N SER A 106 8.03 -3.94 1.36
CA SER A 106 8.36 -3.69 2.77
C SER A 106 7.23 -3.04 3.57
N SER A 107 6.43 -2.16 2.95
CA SER A 107 5.29 -1.52 3.59
C SER A 107 4.21 -2.54 3.97
N PHE A 108 3.95 -3.52 3.09
CA PHE A 108 3.02 -4.60 3.38
C PHE A 108 3.55 -5.51 4.48
N MET A 109 4.81 -5.93 4.40
CA MET A 109 5.41 -6.79 5.45
C MET A 109 5.33 -6.16 6.84
N LYS A 110 5.35 -4.83 6.93
CA LYS A 110 5.24 -4.11 8.21
C LYS A 110 3.80 -3.91 8.68
N ASN A 111 2.91 -3.49 7.79
CA ASN A 111 1.56 -3.00 8.16
C ASN A 111 0.42 -3.90 7.69
N TYR A 112 0.73 -4.98 6.95
CA TYR A 112 -0.22 -5.83 6.24
C TYR A 112 -1.12 -5.09 5.24
N ILE A 113 -0.73 -3.87 4.87
CA ILE A 113 -1.40 -3.03 3.87
C ILE A 113 -0.37 -2.16 3.17
N CYS A 114 -0.56 -1.92 1.87
CA CYS A 114 0.32 -1.06 1.09
C CYS A 114 -0.40 -0.43 -0.09
N LYS A 115 0.24 0.58 -0.67
CA LYS A 115 -0.25 1.26 -1.87
C LYS A 115 -0.42 0.34 -3.08
N HIS A 116 0.32 -0.77 -3.17
CA HIS A 116 0.23 -1.70 -4.30
C HIS A 116 -1.02 -2.57 -4.24
N ILE A 117 -1.42 -3.02 -3.04
CA ILE A 117 -2.64 -3.82 -2.84
C ILE A 117 -3.89 -3.03 -3.16
N ILE A 118 -3.89 -1.72 -2.93
CA ILE A 118 -5.01 -0.85 -3.27
C ILE A 118 -4.88 -0.36 -4.72
N GLY A 119 -3.68 -0.03 -5.16
CA GLY A 119 -3.41 0.52 -6.48
C GLY A 119 -3.68 -0.45 -7.63
N MET A 120 -3.41 -1.75 -7.43
CA MET A 120 -3.70 -2.77 -8.45
C MET A 120 -5.20 -2.93 -8.72
N PRO A 121 -6.06 -3.12 -7.71
CA PRO A 121 -7.52 -3.09 -7.86
C PRO A 121 -8.05 -1.80 -8.48
N ILE A 122 -7.48 -0.62 -8.17
CA ILE A 122 -7.83 0.64 -8.83
C ILE A 122 -7.56 0.55 -10.34
N ARG A 123 -6.38 0.04 -10.75
CA ARG A 123 -6.05 -0.14 -12.18
C ARG A 123 -6.95 -1.12 -12.88
N LEU A 124 -7.27 -2.22 -12.20
CA LEU A 124 -8.16 -3.27 -12.70
C LEU A 124 -9.65 -2.88 -12.62
N LYS A 125 -9.97 -1.72 -12.02
CA LYS A 125 -11.33 -1.21 -11.78
C LYS A 125 -12.19 -2.14 -10.89
N TYR A 126 -11.56 -2.87 -9.98
CA TYR A 126 -12.25 -3.71 -8.99
C TYR A 126 -12.78 -2.92 -7.80
N CYS A 127 -12.21 -1.74 -7.53
CA CYS A 127 -12.67 -0.87 -6.46
C CYS A 127 -12.81 0.59 -6.94
N ILE A 128 -13.67 1.33 -6.24
CA ILE A 128 -13.92 2.75 -6.48
C ILE A 128 -13.05 3.54 -5.50
N LEU A 129 -12.28 4.49 -6.03
CA LEU A 129 -11.47 5.38 -5.21
C LEU A 129 -12.40 6.33 -4.41
N PRO A 130 -12.22 6.48 -3.09
CA PRO A 130 -12.96 7.47 -2.32
C PRO A 130 -12.64 8.89 -2.85
N PRO A 131 -13.63 9.77 -3.01
CA PRO A 131 -13.44 11.10 -3.61
C PRO A 131 -12.43 11.96 -2.82
N GLU A 132 -12.36 11.77 -1.50
CA GLU A 132 -11.43 12.46 -0.61
C GLU A 132 -9.97 12.12 -0.91
N ALA A 133 -9.69 10.91 -1.43
CA ALA A 133 -8.33 10.49 -1.77
C ALA A 133 -7.85 11.13 -3.08
N ASN A 134 -8.78 11.54 -3.95
CA ASN A 134 -8.51 12.26 -5.19
C ASN A 134 -8.29 13.77 -4.93
N ASN A 135 -8.99 14.32 -3.93
CA ASN A 135 -8.99 15.74 -3.58
C ASN A 135 -7.75 16.23 -2.81
N VAL A 136 -6.62 15.55 -2.92
CA VAL A 136 -5.37 16.10 -2.39
C VAL A 136 -4.90 17.20 -3.31
N GLU A 137 -5.40 18.41 -3.06
CA GLU A 137 -4.73 19.62 -3.49
C GLU A 137 -3.26 19.48 -3.10
N ILE A 138 -2.34 19.72 -4.04
CA ILE A 138 -0.93 19.85 -3.74
C ILE A 138 -0.79 20.98 -2.71
N GLY A 139 -0.76 20.55 -1.44
CA GLY A 139 -0.75 21.42 -0.30
C GLY A 139 0.53 22.21 -0.34
N THR A 140 0.40 23.49 -0.65
CA THR A 140 1.51 24.42 -0.74
C THR A 140 2.35 24.26 0.51
N LYS A 141 3.63 23.91 0.34
CA LYS A 141 4.56 23.80 1.47
C LYS A 141 4.45 25.10 2.27
N ARG A 142 4.18 25.00 3.57
CA ARG A 142 4.17 26.17 4.46
C ARG A 142 5.45 26.96 4.20
N LYS A 143 5.35 28.28 3.96
CA LYS A 143 6.52 29.13 3.71
C LYS A 143 7.59 28.84 4.77
N ARG A 144 8.85 28.70 4.35
CA ARG A 144 9.97 28.38 5.25
C ARG A 144 10.02 29.47 6.33
N GLY A 145 9.88 29.07 7.60
CA GLY A 145 9.88 30.00 8.72
C GLY A 145 9.07 29.50 9.91
N ARG A 146 9.24 30.18 11.04
CA ARG A 146 8.46 29.94 12.26
C ARG A 146 6.99 30.28 12.00
N PRO A 147 6.02 29.45 12.43
CA PRO A 147 4.61 29.83 12.41
C PRO A 147 4.40 31.16 13.15
N SER A 148 3.52 32.03 12.63
CA SER A 148 3.12 33.23 13.36
C SER A 148 2.54 32.84 14.71
N LYS A 149 2.85 33.59 15.77
CA LYS A 149 2.25 33.37 17.11
C LYS A 149 0.72 33.37 16.98
N ALA A 150 0.05 32.50 17.75
CA ALA A 150 -1.41 32.46 17.79
C ALA A 150 -1.98 33.86 18.07
N LYS A 151 -2.96 34.28 17.26
CA LYS A 151 -3.71 35.51 17.54
C LYS A 151 -4.57 35.26 18.79
N LYS A 152 -4.71 36.26 19.67
CA LYS A 152 -5.65 36.19 20.79
C LYS A 152 -7.05 35.92 20.25
N ALA A 153 -7.83 35.09 20.95
CA ALA A 153 -9.21 34.82 20.60
C ALA A 153 -10.00 36.14 20.51
N LEU A 154 -10.92 36.22 19.54
CA LEU A 154 -11.82 37.36 19.40
C LEU A 154 -12.71 37.40 20.66
N LEU A 155 -12.59 38.44 21.46
CA LEU A 155 -13.58 38.73 22.50
C LEU A 155 -14.77 39.37 21.79
N VAL A 156 -15.87 38.62 21.65
CA VAL A 156 -17.16 39.18 21.25
C VAL A 156 -17.68 39.95 22.46
N GLN A 157 -17.89 41.26 22.31
CA GLN A 157 -18.63 42.10 23.27
C GLN A 157 -20.05 42.31 22.77
#